data_AF-A0A3B1JX53-F1
#
_entry.id   AF-A0A3B1JX53-F1
#
_cell.length_a   1.000
_cell.length_b   1.000
_cell.length_c   1.000
_cell.angle_alpha   90.00
_cell.angle_beta   90.00
_cell.angle_gamma   90.00
#
_symmetry.space_group_name_H-M   'P 1'
#
loop_
_entity.id
_entity.type
_entity.pdbx_description
1 polymer ?
#
loop_
_entity_poly.entity_id
_entity_poly.type
_entity_poly.pdbx_seq_one_letter_code
_entity_poly.pdbx_strand_id
1 'polypeptide(L)'
;MITSTRRVPADKPEVRISFSLDEPSELKDAEDQFPSFPDLEQRLQPVLPCQSLKESVQVYRDHCKMAREFHQVKTEIALLEDKKRELIAELTEDERVTLEIARLEEEFRLLTEENRTLVTVYTERTQQLATLRVTNQKRQGSS
;
A
#
# COMPACT_ATOMS: atom_id res chain seq x y z
N MET A 1 29.62 -54.81 10.06
CA MET A 1 28.83 -55.80 9.31
C MET A 1 27.78 -56.38 10.25
N ILE A 2 26.55 -55.87 10.24
CA ILE A 2 25.32 -56.60 10.61
C ILE A 2 24.13 -55.82 9.98
N THR A 3 23.47 -56.37 8.97
CA THR A 3 22.21 -55.87 8.41
C THR A 3 21.07 -56.73 8.94
N SER A 4 20.11 -56.12 9.63
CA SER A 4 18.97 -56.82 10.24
C SER A 4 17.73 -56.67 9.35
N THR A 5 17.39 -57.74 8.61
CA THR A 5 16.17 -57.82 7.80
C THR A 5 15.03 -58.41 8.61
N ARG A 6 14.05 -57.56 8.98
CA ARG A 6 12.80 -58.00 9.62
C ARG A 6 11.80 -58.43 8.54
N ARG A 7 11.42 -59.71 8.52
CA ARG A 7 10.30 -60.22 7.70
C ARG A 7 8.97 -59.81 8.34
N VAL A 8 8.05 -59.28 7.55
CA VAL A 8 6.65 -59.05 7.93
C VAL A 8 5.80 -60.20 7.35
N PRO A 9 4.93 -60.85 8.15
CA PRO A 9 4.07 -61.92 7.67
C PRO A 9 2.94 -61.40 6.78
N ALA A 10 2.69 -62.11 5.68
CA ALA A 10 1.63 -61.84 4.72
C ALA A 10 0.31 -62.42 5.23
N ASP A 11 -0.52 -61.60 5.88
CA ASP A 11 -1.94 -61.91 6.04
C ASP A 11 -2.77 -60.64 6.34
N LYS A 12 -3.06 -59.87 5.29
CA LYS A 12 -4.12 -58.85 5.26
C LYS A 12 -4.72 -58.81 3.85
N PRO A 13 -6.06 -58.73 3.69
CA PRO A 13 -6.66 -58.62 2.38
C PRO A 13 -6.25 -57.29 1.73
N GLU A 14 -5.75 -57.40 0.51
CA GLU A 14 -5.35 -56.31 -0.38
C GLU A 14 -6.55 -55.37 -0.62
N VAL A 15 -6.44 -54.12 -0.17
CA VAL A 15 -7.44 -53.08 -0.44
C VAL A 15 -7.36 -52.76 -1.94
N ARG A 16 -8.23 -53.42 -2.73
CA ARG A 16 -8.43 -53.10 -4.14
C ARG A 16 -9.15 -51.76 -4.24
N ILE A 17 -8.39 -50.69 -4.47
CA ILE A 17 -8.95 -49.40 -4.83
C ILE A 17 -9.48 -49.53 -6.27
N SER A 18 -10.79 -49.64 -6.42
CA SER A 18 -11.47 -49.55 -7.71
C SER A 18 -11.60 -48.08 -8.09
N PHE A 19 -10.86 -47.64 -9.09
CA PHE A 19 -11.01 -46.31 -9.70
C PHE A 19 -12.23 -46.35 -10.63
N SER A 20 -13.34 -45.73 -10.22
CA SER A 20 -14.44 -45.44 -11.12
C SER A 20 -14.04 -44.21 -11.95
N LEU A 21 -13.72 -44.43 -13.23
CA LEU A 21 -13.40 -43.38 -14.17
C LEU A 21 -14.72 -42.86 -14.77
N ASP A 22 -15.33 -41.85 -14.16
CA ASP A 22 -16.34 -41.06 -14.86
C ASP A 22 -15.62 -40.23 -15.93
N GLU A 23 -16.03 -40.45 -17.17
CA GLU A 23 -15.49 -39.84 -18.39
C GLU A 23 -16.29 -38.55 -18.70
N PRO A 24 -15.72 -37.34 -18.55
CA PRO A 24 -16.34 -36.16 -19.13
C PRO A 24 -15.93 -36.04 -20.59
N SER A 25 -16.95 -36.07 -21.43
CA SER A 25 -16.96 -36.03 -22.89
C SER A 25 -16.07 -34.94 -23.50
N GLU A 26 -15.36 -35.38 -24.54
CA GLU A 26 -15.17 -34.75 -25.84
C GLU A 26 -14.72 -33.28 -25.88
N LEU A 27 -13.42 -33.16 -26.17
CA LEU A 27 -12.71 -32.02 -26.71
C LEU A 27 -13.48 -31.38 -27.87
N LYS A 28 -14.09 -30.21 -27.63
CA LYS A 28 -14.43 -29.28 -28.70
C LYS A 28 -13.20 -28.43 -29.02
N ASP A 29 -12.65 -28.75 -30.19
CA ASP A 29 -11.91 -27.90 -31.11
C ASP A 29 -12.15 -26.40 -30.88
N ALA A 30 -11.22 -25.76 -30.17
CA ALA A 30 -10.94 -24.35 -30.32
C ALA A 30 -9.44 -24.32 -30.64
N GLU A 31 -9.12 -23.86 -31.85
CA GLU A 31 -7.76 -23.75 -32.36
C GLU A 31 -6.83 -23.17 -31.28
N ASP A 32 -5.97 -24.04 -30.73
CA ASP A 32 -5.10 -23.77 -29.59
C ASP A 32 -4.04 -22.72 -29.98
N GLN A 33 -4.37 -21.43 -29.87
CA GLN A 33 -3.33 -20.46 -29.54
C GLN A 33 -2.86 -20.80 -28.13
N PHE A 34 -1.77 -21.57 -28.07
CA PHE A 34 -1.12 -21.88 -26.79
C PHE A 34 -0.91 -20.57 -26.02
N PRO A 35 -1.40 -20.47 -24.77
CA PRO A 35 -1.27 -19.24 -24.01
C PRO A 35 0.21 -18.91 -23.84
N SER A 36 0.58 -17.69 -24.25
CA SER A 36 1.94 -17.17 -24.13
C SER A 36 2.10 -16.43 -22.81
N PHE A 37 3.22 -16.68 -22.12
CA PHE A 37 3.50 -16.13 -20.80
C PHE A 37 4.78 -15.28 -20.81
N PRO A 38 4.81 -14.11 -21.46
CA PRO A 38 6.03 -13.33 -21.66
C PRO A 38 6.74 -12.91 -20.37
N ASP A 39 6.00 -12.86 -19.25
CA ASP A 39 6.53 -12.49 -17.94
C ASP A 39 7.30 -13.60 -17.22
N LEU A 40 7.19 -14.84 -17.67
CA LEU A 40 7.94 -15.97 -17.13
C LEU A 40 9.30 -16.08 -17.82
N GLU A 41 10.34 -16.39 -17.04
CA GLU A 41 11.65 -16.75 -17.60
C GLU A 41 11.51 -17.86 -18.64
N GLN A 42 12.35 -17.85 -19.68
CA GLN A 42 12.29 -18.83 -20.76
C GLN A 42 12.32 -20.29 -20.26
N ARG A 43 13.08 -20.56 -19.19
CA ARG A 43 13.18 -21.89 -18.57
C ARG A 43 11.93 -22.34 -17.80
N LEU A 44 11.03 -21.41 -17.48
CA LEU A 44 9.78 -21.62 -16.77
C LEU A 44 8.58 -21.64 -17.72
N GLN A 45 8.79 -21.52 -19.03
CA GLN A 45 7.69 -21.60 -19.99
C GLN A 45 7.09 -23.01 -19.99
N PRO A 46 5.74 -23.14 -20.03
CA PRO A 46 5.10 -24.44 -20.20
C PRO A 46 5.56 -25.14 -21.48
N VAL A 47 6.09 -26.35 -21.33
CA VAL A 47 6.52 -27.19 -22.46
C VAL A 47 5.30 -27.89 -23.06
N LEU A 48 5.21 -27.96 -24.39
CA LEU A 48 4.09 -28.60 -25.08
C LEU A 48 3.89 -30.06 -24.62
N PRO A 49 2.64 -30.49 -24.38
CA PRO A 49 2.37 -31.83 -23.86
C PRO A 49 2.55 -32.91 -24.93
N CYS A 50 2.91 -34.11 -24.48
CA CYS A 50 2.84 -35.32 -25.30
C CYS A 50 1.39 -35.83 -25.31
N GLN A 51 0.71 -35.72 -26.46
CA GLN A 51 -0.74 -36.01 -26.56
C GLN A 51 -1.11 -37.47 -26.29
N SER A 52 -0.17 -38.41 -26.44
CA SER A 52 -0.39 -39.83 -26.16
C SER A 52 -0.35 -40.18 -24.66
N LEU A 53 0.17 -39.28 -23.83
CA LEU A 53 0.34 -39.49 -22.38
C LEU A 53 -0.59 -38.57 -21.60
N LYS A 54 -1.56 -39.16 -20.89
CA LYS A 54 -2.53 -38.42 -20.08
C LYS A 54 -1.86 -37.57 -19.00
N GLU A 55 -0.81 -38.07 -18.34
CA GLU A 55 -0.11 -37.29 -17.30
C GLU A 55 0.58 -36.05 -17.89
N SER A 56 1.14 -36.16 -19.11
CA SER A 56 1.82 -35.03 -19.76
C SER A 56 0.84 -33.89 -20.07
N VAL A 57 -0.34 -34.23 -20.58
CA VAL A 57 -1.41 -33.25 -20.84
C VAL A 57 -1.86 -32.58 -19.53
N GLN A 58 -2.01 -33.34 -18.45
CA GLN A 58 -2.42 -32.79 -17.16
C GLN A 58 -1.38 -31.82 -16.57
N VAL A 59 -0.10 -32.22 -16.56
CA VAL A 59 1.01 -31.36 -16.06
C VAL A 59 1.09 -30.06 -16.86
N TYR A 60 0.90 -30.09 -18.17
CA TYR A 60 0.85 -28.88 -18.99
C TYR A 60 -0.31 -27.95 -18.58
N ARG A 61 -1.51 -28.51 -18.37
CA ARG A 61 -2.69 -27.72 -17.95
C ARG A 61 -2.47 -27.07 -16.60
N ASP A 62 -1.91 -27.80 -15.64
CA ASP A 62 -1.60 -27.29 -14.31
C ASP A 62 -0.53 -26.19 -14.37
N HIS A 63 0.51 -26.38 -15.18
CA HIS A 63 1.54 -25.37 -15.39
C HIS A 63 0.95 -24.08 -16.00
N CYS A 64 0.13 -24.18 -17.04
CA CYS A 64 -0.54 -23.02 -17.61
C CYS A 64 -1.43 -22.29 -16.60
N LYS A 65 -2.06 -23.03 -15.67
CA LYS A 65 -2.83 -22.43 -14.58
C LYS A 65 -1.93 -21.64 -13.63
N MET A 66 -0.84 -22.25 -13.16
CA MET A 66 0.13 -21.60 -12.28
C MET A 66 0.79 -20.38 -12.93
N ALA A 67 1.09 -20.44 -14.23
CA ALA A 67 1.67 -19.31 -14.96
C ALA A 67 0.71 -18.11 -15.04
N ARG A 68 -0.60 -18.35 -15.18
CA ARG A 68 -1.63 -17.28 -15.08
C ARG A 68 -1.70 -16.69 -13.68
N GLU A 69 -1.70 -17.52 -12.66
CA GLU A 69 -1.71 -17.08 -11.25
C GLU A 69 -0.46 -16.26 -10.92
N PHE A 70 0.72 -16.69 -11.40
CA PHE A 70 1.95 -15.94 -11.26
C PHE A 70 1.86 -14.54 -11.89
N HIS A 71 1.36 -14.45 -13.12
CA HIS A 71 1.17 -13.16 -13.78
C HIS A 71 0.21 -12.26 -12.98
N GLN A 72 -0.91 -12.82 -12.49
CA GLN A 72 -1.86 -12.07 -11.67
C GLN A 72 -1.21 -11.52 -10.39
N VAL A 73 -0.46 -12.35 -9.67
CA VAL A 73 0.26 -11.92 -8.45
C VAL A 73 1.31 -10.85 -8.78
N LYS A 74 2.04 -11.00 -9.89
CA LYS A 74 3.01 -9.99 -10.35
C LYS A 74 2.34 -8.64 -10.60
N THR A 75 1.19 -8.63 -11.26
CA THR A 75 0.40 -7.40 -11.49
C THR A 75 -0.09 -6.79 -10.19
N GLU A 76 -0.57 -7.60 -9.25
CA GLU A 76 -1.03 -7.12 -7.94
C GLU A 76 0.12 -6.50 -7.12
N ILE A 77 1.30 -7.14 -7.12
CA ILE A 77 2.50 -6.58 -6.50
C ILE A 77 2.83 -5.21 -7.08
N ALA A 78 2.84 -5.07 -8.42
CA ALA A 78 3.12 -3.80 -9.07
C ALA A 78 2.10 -2.71 -8.67
N LEU A 79 0.80 -3.05 -8.65
CA LEU A 79 -0.24 -2.11 -8.23
C LEU A 79 -0.06 -1.67 -6.76
N LEU A 80 0.31 -2.59 -5.88
CA LEU A 80 0.58 -2.28 -4.47
C LEU A 80 1.82 -1.40 -4.31
N GLU A 81 2.87 -1.63 -5.09
CA GLU A 81 4.07 -0.79 -5.10
C GLU A 81 3.75 0.62 -5.60
N ASP A 82 2.91 0.76 -6.62
CA ASP A 82 2.46 2.04 -7.14
C ASP A 82 1.69 2.82 -6.07
N LYS A 83 0.68 2.19 -5.47
CA LYS A 83 -0.10 2.77 -4.37
C LYS A 83 0.76 3.16 -3.17
N LYS A 84 1.77 2.35 -2.84
CA LYS A 84 2.73 2.69 -1.77
C LYS A 84 3.49 3.97 -2.10
N ARG A 85 3.91 4.17 -3.35
CA ARG A 85 4.62 5.40 -3.77
C ARG A 85 3.70 6.62 -3.70
N GLU A 86 2.43 6.48 -4.09
CA GLU A 86 1.43 7.54 -3.97
C GLU A 86 1.24 7.97 -2.50
N LEU A 87 1.06 7.00 -1.59
CA LEU A 87 0.90 7.28 -0.16
C LEU A 87 2.13 7.96 0.45
N ILE A 88 3.34 7.59 0.04
CA ILE A 88 4.57 8.26 0.49
C ILE A 88 4.62 9.71 0.01
N ALA A 89 4.20 9.97 -1.23
CA ALA A 89 4.14 11.32 -1.78
C ALA A 89 3.12 12.19 -1.03
N GLU A 90 1.95 11.64 -0.70
CA GLU A 90 0.92 12.30 0.11
C GLU A 90 1.45 12.65 1.50
N LEU A 91 2.08 11.70 2.20
CA LEU A 91 2.69 11.96 3.52
C LEU A 91 3.76 13.05 3.47
N THR A 92 4.56 13.10 2.40
CA THR A 92 5.59 14.13 2.23
C THR A 92 4.97 15.52 2.08
N GLU A 93 3.81 15.62 1.42
CA GLU A 93 3.09 16.89 1.30
C GLU A 93 2.44 17.30 2.62
N ASP A 94 1.86 16.35 3.37
CA ASP A 94 1.32 16.60 4.71
C ASP A 94 2.38 17.11 5.69
N GLU A 95 3.61 16.57 5.60
CA GLU A 95 4.76 17.07 6.37
C GLU A 95 5.09 18.53 6.01
N ARG A 96 5.05 18.89 4.71
CA ARG A 96 5.24 20.29 4.28
C ARG A 96 4.14 21.20 4.82
N VAL A 97 2.89 20.78 4.77
CA VAL A 97 1.75 21.54 5.30
C VAL A 97 1.90 21.72 6.81
N THR A 98 2.32 20.68 7.54
CA THR A 98 2.55 20.74 8.99
C THR A 98 3.63 21.77 9.34
N LEU A 99 4.73 21.81 8.59
CA LEU A 99 5.78 22.82 8.78
C LEU A 99 5.27 24.24 8.50
N GLU A 100 4.44 24.41 7.49
CA GLU A 100 3.84 25.72 7.19
C GLU A 100 2.86 26.17 8.28
N ILE A 101 2.05 25.26 8.82
CA ILE A 101 1.18 25.55 9.97
C ILE A 101 2.01 26.04 11.15
N ALA A 102 3.09 25.32 11.51
CA ALA A 102 3.96 25.73 12.61
C ALA A 102 4.62 27.11 12.38
N ARG A 103 4.99 27.42 11.14
CA ARG A 103 5.50 28.74 10.75
C ARG A 103 4.46 29.84 10.96
N LEU A 104 3.22 29.60 10.53
CA LEU A 104 2.12 30.55 10.65
C LEU A 104 1.69 30.76 12.11
N GLU A 105 1.69 29.71 12.93
CA GLU A 105 1.41 29.81 14.37
C GLU A 105 2.41 30.72 15.08
N GLU A 106 3.69 30.60 14.75
CA GLU A 106 4.73 31.45 15.31
C GLU A 106 4.61 32.90 14.85
N GLU A 107 4.33 33.13 13.56
CA GLU A 107 4.08 34.48 13.03
C GLU A 107 2.87 35.13 13.72
N PHE A 108 1.77 34.38 13.88
CA PHE A 108 0.58 34.83 14.58
C PHE A 108 0.89 35.18 16.04
N ARG A 109 1.71 34.38 16.73
CA ARG A 109 2.14 34.63 18.11
C ARG A 109 2.90 35.96 18.22
N LEU A 110 3.86 36.19 17.33
CA LEU A 110 4.65 37.42 17.29
C LEU A 110 3.78 38.64 17.01
N LEU A 111 2.90 38.57 16.01
CA LEU A 111 1.97 39.65 15.68
C LEU A 111 1.02 39.97 16.85
N THR A 112 0.56 38.95 17.56
CA THR A 112 -0.30 39.13 18.74
C THR A 112 0.43 39.86 19.87
N GLU A 113 1.70 39.52 20.11
CA GLU A 113 2.54 40.19 21.11
C GLU A 113 2.83 41.65 20.75
N GLU A 114 3.17 41.91 19.49
CA GLU A 114 3.39 43.27 18.99
C GLU A 114 2.11 44.11 19.11
N ASN A 115 0.96 43.56 18.69
CA ASN A 115 -0.33 44.24 18.78
C ASN A 115 -0.66 44.59 20.24
N ARG A 116 -0.47 43.66 21.17
CA ARG A 116 -0.67 43.89 22.62
C ARG A 116 0.22 45.05 23.11
N THR A 117 1.47 45.09 22.66
CA THR A 117 2.42 46.14 23.00
C THR A 117 1.97 47.50 22.47
N LEU A 118 1.56 47.56 21.19
CA LEU A 118 1.05 48.78 20.56
C LEU A 118 -0.23 49.30 21.25
N VAL A 119 -1.16 48.41 21.61
CA VAL A 119 -2.37 48.77 22.35
C VAL A 119 -2.03 49.34 23.72
N THR A 120 -1.04 48.76 24.42
CA THR A 120 -0.56 49.28 25.70
C THR A 120 0.00 50.70 25.54
N VAL A 121 0.90 50.93 24.58
CA VAL A 121 1.45 52.26 24.33
C VAL A 121 0.35 53.26 23.92
N TYR A 122 -0.59 52.86 23.06
CA TYR A 122 -1.70 53.71 22.64
C TYR A 122 -2.56 54.16 23.83
N THR A 123 -2.90 53.22 24.73
CA THR A 123 -3.72 53.51 25.91
C THR A 123 -2.99 54.44 26.88
N GLU A 124 -1.71 54.20 27.15
CA GLU A 124 -0.86 55.08 27.97
C GLU A 124 -0.79 56.50 27.40
N ARG A 125 -0.54 56.64 26.09
CA ARG A 125 -0.46 57.96 25.43
C ARG A 125 -1.80 58.68 25.46
N THR A 126 -2.90 57.96 25.26
CA THR A 126 -4.26 58.52 25.37
C THR A 126 -4.52 59.05 26.78
N GLN A 127 -4.13 58.31 27.82
CA GLN A 127 -4.29 58.72 29.21
C GLN A 127 -3.42 59.93 29.57
N GLN A 128 -2.17 59.97 29.07
CA GLN A 128 -1.28 61.14 29.23
C GLN A 128 -1.91 62.40 28.62
N LEU A 129 -2.44 62.30 27.40
CA LEU A 129 -3.13 63.42 26.73
C LEU A 129 -4.37 63.89 27.50
N ALA A 130 -5.17 62.97 28.04
CA ALA A 130 -6.33 63.31 28.87
C ALA A 130 -5.92 64.09 30.13
N THR A 131 -4.85 63.66 30.80
CA THR A 131 -4.33 64.32 32.00
C THR A 131 -3.82 65.74 31.71
N LEU A 132 -3.12 65.93 30.59
CA LEU A 132 -2.64 67.24 30.15
C LEU A 132 -3.78 68.20 29.84
N ARG A 133 -4.87 67.71 29.23
CA ARG A 133 -6.07 68.52 28.96
C ARG A 133 -6.70 69.04 30.25
N VAL A 134 -6.93 68.18 31.24
CA VAL A 134 -7.50 68.56 32.54
C VAL A 134 -6.59 69.55 33.28
N THR A 135 -5.28 69.32 33.25
CA THR A 135 -4.31 70.20 33.92
C THR A 135 -4.27 71.60 33.30
N ASN A 136 -4.35 71.70 31.97
CA ASN A 136 -4.41 73.00 31.28
C ASN A 136 -5.71 73.75 31.58
N GLN A 137 -6.86 73.07 31.62
CA GLN A 137 -8.13 73.72 31.98
C GLN A 137 -8.13 74.30 33.40
N LYS A 138 -7.57 73.57 34.38
CA LYS A 138 -7.45 74.06 35.76
C LYS A 138 -6.56 75.31 35.86
N ARG A 139 -5.51 75.41 35.06
CA ARG A 139 -4.62 76.58 35.05
C ARG A 139 -5.25 77.82 34.41
N GLN A 140 -6.13 77.65 33.41
CA GLN A 140 -6.81 78.78 32.77
C GLN A 140 -8.01 79.33 33.55
N GLY A 141 -8.60 78.55 34.47
CA GLY A 141 -9.68 79.01 35.34
C GLY A 141 -9.24 79.73 36.63
N SER A 142 -7.94 79.96 36.83
CA SER A 142 -7.36 80.61 38.02
C SER A 142 -6.78 82.02 37.76
N SER A 143 -7.12 82.65 36.62
CA SER A 143 -6.89 84.08 36.35
C SER A 143 -8.18 84.87 36.51
#